data_AF-A0A534TQ83-F1
#
_entry.id   AF-A0A534TQ83-F1
#
_cell.length_a   1.000
_cell.length_b   1.000
_cell.length_c   1.000
_cell.angle_alpha   90.00
_cell.angle_beta   90.00
_cell.angle_gamma   90.00
#
_symmetry.space_group_name_H-M   'P 1'
#
loop_
_entity.id
_entity.type
_entity.pdbx_description
1 polymer ?
#
loop_
_entity_poly.entity_id
_entity_poly.type
_entity_poly.pdbx_seq_one_letter_code
_entity_poly.pdbx_strand_id
1 'polypeptide(L)'
;LAPGETLAPSALQKAVTLLESSDDTAVVYADEDCIGASGSHHTPFLRPDWSPEYLLSALYIDRAFFVRRAAVDAAGGFRADYDPVPEWDLLLRLSELGRPFAHVREVLFHRPGEPGKAWRPADPALIAAGRRAVADACLRRVIAAEVEPQAIAGTYRVRRTTRLTRQVSLIVPFRDGAVLLERCVRSVLRHAGRVPLEIVLVDNGSTETETAALLRELAVEPGTRVLSAPGRFNYSALVNRGAAAATGDVLCLLNSDVEATSSGWLEALLDAVEQPEVGAVGARLLYPDGSVQHAGVILGVLGGTGHAHRFAPRDAPGYFANMAVVREVSAVTGACLATRRETFERAGGLDEALPVAYNDVDFCLRLQEQGLRVLYAPYAELLHHEGASRGRVDAAVEARAYMMRRWGARFETDPYYHPGLTRTSEDYAPALVPTFSSRPAAFASLQGRRLRWLVQDLGAGMRGWFDMVASLARPAAGGPAVALLAGAPVAVRGKVNRYRIRIVNSGLLPLDVSLTLDGSIRVADEERAFRVATTRAIEAGATLDLACETDWCERFAFSEASGLAAVLTSGSATACCELRATLHAPGAIDIARVEQPLIT
;
A
#
# COMPACT_ATOMS: atom_id res chain seq x y z
N LEU A 1 19.81 15.13 -20.28
CA LEU A 1 18.75 16.13 -20.13
C LEU A 1 18.30 16.56 -21.52
N ALA A 2 17.01 16.39 -21.82
CA ALA A 2 16.35 17.02 -22.95
C ALA A 2 16.13 18.52 -22.68
N PRO A 3 15.86 19.33 -23.72
CA PRO A 3 15.54 20.74 -23.54
C PRO A 3 14.39 20.96 -22.54
N GLY A 4 14.60 21.84 -21.57
CA GLY A 4 13.62 22.17 -20.51
C GLY A 4 13.73 21.31 -19.25
N GLU A 5 14.48 20.20 -19.27
CA GLU A 5 14.73 19.40 -18.07
C GLU A 5 15.81 20.06 -17.20
N THR A 6 15.63 19.97 -15.88
CA THR A 6 16.56 20.55 -14.91
C THR A 6 16.91 19.57 -13.80
N LEU A 7 18.06 19.80 -13.18
CA LEU A 7 18.51 19.05 -12.01
C LEU A 7 18.44 19.93 -10.78
N ALA A 8 18.10 19.34 -9.63
CA ALA A 8 18.26 20.01 -8.36
C ALA A 8 19.74 20.38 -8.13
N PRO A 9 20.07 21.50 -7.46
CA PRO A 9 21.45 21.95 -7.28
C PRO A 9 22.38 20.92 -6.60
N SER A 10 21.82 20.03 -5.78
CA SER A 10 22.56 18.98 -5.07
C SER A 10 22.69 17.66 -5.85
N ALA A 11 22.05 17.52 -7.01
CA ALA A 11 21.92 16.25 -7.72
C ALA A 11 23.29 15.61 -8.05
N LEU A 12 24.20 16.39 -8.63
CA LEU A 12 25.52 15.89 -9.00
C LEU A 12 26.35 15.49 -7.78
N GLN A 13 26.33 16.30 -6.72
CA GLN A 13 27.07 16.00 -5.49
C GLN A 13 26.60 14.67 -4.88
N LYS A 14 25.28 14.47 -4.79
CA LYS A 14 24.69 13.24 -4.22
C LYS A 14 24.99 12.02 -5.07
N ALA A 15 24.87 12.15 -6.39
CA ALA A 15 25.18 11.08 -7.32
C ALA A 15 26.66 10.67 -7.25
N VAL A 16 27.58 11.63 -7.27
CA VAL A 16 29.03 11.36 -7.16
C VAL A 16 29.35 10.72 -5.82
N THR A 17 28.79 11.22 -4.71
CA THR A 17 29.01 10.64 -3.38
C THR A 17 28.62 9.16 -3.30
N LEU A 18 27.48 8.78 -3.89
CA LEU A 18 27.04 7.38 -3.94
C LEU A 18 27.82 6.52 -4.92
N LEU A 19 28.26 7.08 -6.04
CA LEU A 19 29.16 6.36 -6.93
C LEU A 19 30.49 6.10 -6.21
N GLU A 20 31.09 7.10 -5.58
CA GLU A 20 32.38 6.96 -4.88
C GLU A 20 32.31 6.09 -3.61
N SER A 21 31.13 5.89 -3.01
CA SER A 21 31.00 5.03 -1.83
C SER A 21 31.12 3.54 -2.14
N SER A 22 30.98 3.13 -3.41
CA SER A 22 31.16 1.74 -3.84
C SER A 22 31.57 1.64 -5.32
N ASP A 23 32.68 0.96 -5.57
CA ASP A 23 33.13 0.64 -6.94
C ASP A 23 32.23 -0.36 -7.66
N ASP A 24 31.39 -1.07 -6.90
CA ASP A 24 30.40 -1.99 -7.46
C ASP A 24 29.17 -1.25 -7.99
N THR A 25 28.84 -0.06 -7.48
CA THR A 25 27.68 0.72 -7.98
C THR A 25 27.96 1.25 -9.38
N ALA A 26 27.17 0.81 -10.36
CA ALA A 26 27.29 1.26 -11.75
C ALA A 26 26.42 2.48 -12.08
N VAL A 27 25.21 2.51 -11.50
CA VAL A 27 24.16 3.49 -11.80
C VAL A 27 23.61 4.06 -10.51
N VAL A 28 23.45 5.38 -10.46
CA VAL A 28 22.70 6.09 -9.43
C VAL A 28 21.52 6.77 -10.10
N TYR A 29 20.30 6.50 -9.64
CA TYR A 29 19.10 7.20 -10.09
C TYR A 29 18.42 7.90 -8.91
N ALA A 30 17.49 8.81 -9.20
CA ALA A 30 16.79 9.59 -8.20
C ALA A 30 15.30 9.70 -8.53
N ASP A 31 14.50 10.25 -7.62
CA ASP A 31 13.10 10.58 -7.89
C ASP A 31 12.99 11.77 -8.86
N GLU A 32 11.81 11.93 -9.47
CA GLU A 32 11.54 13.07 -10.33
C GLU A 32 10.15 13.65 -10.14
N ASP A 33 9.94 14.86 -10.66
CA ASP A 33 8.64 15.49 -10.75
C ASP A 33 8.48 16.25 -12.07
N CYS A 34 7.31 16.85 -12.24
CA CYS A 34 7.04 17.76 -13.33
C CYS A 34 7.08 19.22 -12.85
N ILE A 35 7.62 20.11 -13.68
CA ILE A 35 7.53 21.56 -13.52
C ILE A 35 6.57 22.10 -14.58
N GLY A 36 5.52 22.77 -14.10
CA GLY A 36 4.57 23.50 -14.95
C GLY A 36 5.13 24.83 -15.46
N ALA A 37 4.44 25.47 -16.41
CA ALA A 37 4.90 26.73 -17.02
C ALA A 37 5.14 27.89 -16.02
N SER A 38 4.51 27.86 -14.85
CA SER A 38 4.69 28.83 -13.76
C SER A 38 5.90 28.56 -12.85
N GLY A 39 6.62 27.45 -13.07
CA GLY A 39 7.69 26.98 -12.19
C GLY A 39 7.19 26.13 -11.01
N SER A 40 5.88 25.84 -10.91
CA SER A 40 5.34 24.99 -9.85
C SER A 40 5.65 23.52 -10.09
N HIS A 41 6.17 22.86 -9.06
CA HIS A 41 6.43 21.42 -9.03
C HIS A 41 5.14 20.63 -8.75
N HIS A 42 4.94 19.52 -9.46
CA HIS A 42 3.78 18.63 -9.29
C HIS A 42 4.06 17.21 -9.78
N THR A 43 3.14 16.28 -9.48
CA THR A 43 3.19 14.88 -9.95
C THR A 43 4.55 14.20 -9.67
N PRO A 44 4.98 14.13 -8.40
CA PRO A 44 6.25 13.49 -8.06
C PRO A 44 6.16 11.97 -8.33
N PHE A 45 7.12 11.47 -9.09
CA PHE A 45 7.45 10.05 -9.18
C PHE A 45 8.51 9.70 -8.13
N LEU A 46 8.02 9.25 -6.98
CA LEU A 46 8.78 8.72 -5.87
C LEU A 46 9.00 7.22 -6.11
N ARG A 47 10.18 6.88 -6.60
CA ARG A 47 10.50 5.58 -7.14
C ARG A 47 10.72 4.54 -6.05
N PRO A 48 10.51 3.25 -6.36
CA PRO A 48 11.10 2.20 -5.54
C PRO A 48 12.62 2.19 -5.73
N ASP A 49 13.30 1.51 -4.81
CA ASP A 49 14.66 1.03 -5.03
C ASP A 49 14.71 0.01 -6.19
N TRP A 50 15.89 -0.58 -6.43
CA TRP A 50 16.16 -1.40 -7.61
C TRP A 50 15.13 -2.53 -7.80
N SER A 51 14.41 -2.48 -8.93
CA SER A 51 13.29 -3.35 -9.26
C SER A 51 13.44 -3.88 -10.70
N PRO A 52 14.24 -4.96 -10.89
CA PRO A 52 14.57 -5.49 -12.22
C PRO A 52 13.37 -5.95 -13.05
N GLU A 53 12.36 -6.60 -12.45
CA GLU A 53 11.13 -6.94 -13.20
C GLU A 53 10.37 -5.69 -13.60
N TYR A 54 10.31 -4.69 -12.72
CA TYR A 54 9.65 -3.43 -13.06
C TYR A 54 10.37 -2.74 -14.23
N LEU A 55 11.70 -2.69 -14.24
CA LEU A 55 12.46 -2.16 -15.38
C LEU A 55 12.22 -2.96 -16.67
N LEU A 56 12.08 -4.28 -16.57
CA LEU A 56 11.80 -5.15 -17.71
C LEU A 56 10.37 -4.95 -18.25
N SER A 57 9.42 -4.57 -17.40
CA SER A 57 8.03 -4.32 -17.78
C SER A 57 7.68 -2.86 -18.03
N ALA A 58 8.44 -1.90 -17.51
CA ALA A 58 8.21 -0.46 -17.66
C ALA A 58 9.49 0.34 -17.38
N LEU A 59 9.74 1.37 -18.18
CA LEU A 59 10.88 2.27 -17.96
C LEU A 59 10.61 3.20 -16.77
N TYR A 60 10.83 2.72 -15.55
CA TYR A 60 10.63 3.51 -14.33
C TYR A 60 11.86 4.38 -13.99
N ILE A 61 13.06 3.89 -14.32
CA ILE A 61 14.31 4.66 -14.32
C ILE A 61 14.45 5.27 -15.72
N ASP A 62 13.94 6.50 -15.90
CA ASP A 62 13.92 7.16 -17.21
C ASP A 62 15.16 8.03 -17.39
N ARG A 63 14.98 9.35 -17.58
CA ARG A 63 16.06 10.29 -17.88
C ARG A 63 16.87 10.73 -16.66
N ALA A 64 16.46 10.31 -15.46
CA ALA A 64 17.01 10.71 -14.17
C ALA A 64 18.04 9.72 -13.61
N PHE A 65 19.16 9.49 -14.31
CA PHE A 65 20.26 8.67 -13.78
C PHE A 65 21.66 9.19 -14.13
N PHE A 66 22.61 8.82 -13.29
CA PHE A 66 24.04 9.02 -13.41
C PHE A 66 24.71 7.64 -13.51
N VAL A 67 25.70 7.51 -14.37
CA VAL A 67 26.34 6.22 -14.64
C VAL A 67 27.84 6.40 -14.77
N ARG A 68 28.60 5.43 -14.26
CA ARG A 68 30.06 5.40 -14.47
C ARG A 68 30.35 5.23 -15.95
N ARG A 69 31.19 6.10 -16.51
CA ARG A 69 31.61 6.01 -17.92
C ARG A 69 32.11 4.62 -18.28
N ALA A 70 32.94 4.00 -17.44
CA ALA A 70 33.47 2.65 -17.68
C ALA A 70 32.35 1.59 -17.81
N ALA A 71 31.23 1.74 -17.10
CA ALA A 71 30.08 0.84 -17.23
C ALA A 71 29.32 1.07 -18.55
N VAL A 72 29.20 2.32 -18.99
CA VAL A 72 28.63 2.66 -20.32
C VAL A 72 29.49 2.08 -21.43
N ASP A 73 30.81 2.25 -21.34
CA ASP A 73 31.77 1.73 -22.31
C ASP A 73 31.69 0.19 -22.36
N ALA A 74 31.65 -0.47 -21.20
CA ALA A 74 31.48 -1.92 -21.10
C ALA A 74 30.14 -2.43 -21.66
N ALA A 75 29.07 -1.66 -21.50
CA ALA A 75 27.77 -1.98 -22.07
C ALA A 75 27.70 -1.72 -23.59
N GLY A 76 28.65 -0.97 -24.16
CA GLY A 76 28.68 -0.61 -25.58
C GLY A 76 27.88 0.67 -25.92
N GLY A 77 27.75 1.60 -24.98
CA GLY A 77 27.18 2.94 -25.22
C GLY A 77 25.68 2.97 -25.47
N PHE A 78 25.18 4.14 -25.91
CA PHE A 78 23.83 4.31 -26.42
C PHE A 78 23.74 3.78 -27.86
N ARG A 79 22.59 3.22 -28.24
CA ARG A 79 22.34 2.65 -29.56
C ARG A 79 21.13 3.34 -30.19
N ALA A 80 21.33 3.97 -31.36
CA ALA A 80 20.30 4.77 -32.04
C ALA A 80 19.11 3.94 -32.55
N ASP A 81 19.28 2.63 -32.74
CA ASP A 81 18.20 1.71 -33.15
C ASP A 81 17.04 1.61 -32.14
N TYR A 82 17.23 2.18 -30.93
CA TYR A 82 16.25 2.20 -29.84
C TYR A 82 15.68 3.60 -29.58
N ASP A 83 15.94 4.58 -30.45
CA ASP A 83 15.26 5.88 -30.38
C ASP A 83 13.72 5.70 -30.51
N PRO A 84 12.90 6.42 -29.71
CA PRO A 84 13.26 7.57 -28.86
C PRO A 84 13.56 7.22 -27.38
N VAL A 85 13.83 5.95 -27.05
CA VAL A 85 14.13 5.48 -25.67
C VAL A 85 15.45 4.71 -25.57
N PRO A 86 16.58 5.22 -26.12
CA PRO A 86 17.85 4.51 -26.12
C PRO A 86 18.38 4.24 -24.69
N GLU A 87 17.93 5.01 -23.70
CA GLU A 87 18.19 4.78 -22.28
C GLU A 87 17.64 3.45 -21.76
N TRP A 88 16.51 2.94 -22.29
CA TRP A 88 15.92 1.70 -21.79
C TRP A 88 16.83 0.50 -22.12
N ASP A 89 17.27 0.39 -23.37
CA ASP A 89 18.22 -0.66 -23.78
C ASP A 89 19.53 -0.54 -22.99
N LEU A 90 20.04 0.69 -22.79
CA LEU A 90 21.24 0.91 -21.99
C LEU A 90 21.07 0.43 -20.54
N LEU A 91 19.99 0.81 -19.86
CA LEU A 91 19.74 0.41 -18.47
C LEU A 91 19.56 -1.10 -18.34
N LEU A 92 18.89 -1.75 -19.31
CA LEU A 92 18.77 -3.20 -19.35
C LEU A 92 20.14 -3.88 -19.51
N ARG A 93 21.03 -3.39 -20.39
CA ARG A 93 22.41 -3.89 -20.52
C ARG A 93 23.26 -3.61 -19.28
N LEU A 94 23.12 -2.45 -18.66
CA LEU A 94 23.84 -2.11 -17.43
C LEU A 94 23.45 -3.03 -16.27
N SER A 95 22.18 -3.43 -16.18
CA SER A 95 21.72 -4.41 -15.19
C SER A 95 22.29 -5.82 -15.39
N GLU A 96 22.83 -6.12 -16.57
CA GLU A 96 23.46 -7.41 -16.89
C GLU A 96 24.94 -7.45 -16.43
N LEU A 97 25.50 -6.33 -15.96
CA LEU A 97 26.89 -6.25 -15.48
C LEU A 97 27.12 -6.83 -14.08
N GLY A 98 26.06 -7.32 -13.41
CA GLY A 98 26.15 -7.86 -12.04
C GLY A 98 26.47 -6.80 -10.98
N ARG A 99 26.25 -5.51 -11.30
CA ARG A 99 26.57 -4.36 -10.47
C ARG A 99 25.28 -3.70 -9.94
N PRO A 100 25.19 -3.35 -8.64
CA PRO A 100 23.99 -2.76 -8.07
C PRO A 100 23.67 -1.38 -8.65
N PHE A 101 22.37 -1.09 -8.73
CA PHE A 101 21.82 0.23 -8.96
C PHE A 101 21.53 0.85 -7.59
N ALA A 102 21.89 2.11 -7.40
CA ALA A 102 21.63 2.85 -6.18
C ALA A 102 20.57 3.93 -6.42
N HIS A 103 19.72 4.14 -5.42
CA HIS A 103 18.63 5.08 -5.46
C HIS A 103 18.84 6.23 -4.47
N VAL A 104 18.78 7.47 -4.96
CA VAL A 104 18.64 8.66 -4.13
C VAL A 104 17.16 8.99 -4.00
N ARG A 105 16.60 8.73 -2.82
CA ARG A 105 15.20 8.95 -2.44
C ARG A 105 14.83 10.43 -2.25
N GLU A 106 15.16 11.22 -3.26
CA GLU A 106 14.88 12.63 -3.33
C GLU A 106 14.57 13.03 -4.76
N VAL A 107 13.67 14.01 -4.92
CA VAL A 107 13.36 14.60 -6.21
C VAL A 107 14.54 15.45 -6.67
N LEU A 108 15.34 14.91 -7.58
CA LEU A 108 16.56 15.55 -8.08
C LEU A 108 16.50 15.89 -9.57
N PHE A 109 15.49 15.39 -10.27
CA PHE A 109 15.26 15.66 -11.68
C PHE A 109 13.86 16.23 -11.87
N HIS A 110 13.77 17.22 -12.74
CA HIS A 110 12.54 17.94 -12.99
C HIS A 110 12.34 18.08 -14.49
N ARG A 111 11.19 17.61 -14.99
CA ARG A 111 10.86 17.68 -16.42
C ARG A 111 9.69 18.64 -16.68
N PRO A 112 9.62 19.29 -17.84
CA PRO A 112 8.43 20.05 -18.22
C PRO A 112 7.20 19.13 -18.29
N GLY A 113 6.07 19.55 -17.72
CA GLY A 113 4.84 18.79 -17.78
C GLY A 113 3.64 19.58 -17.29
N GLU A 114 2.44 19.14 -17.67
CA GLU A 114 1.19 19.72 -17.20
C GLU A 114 0.46 18.72 -16.28
N PRO A 115 -0.18 19.17 -15.20
CA PRO A 115 -0.96 18.31 -14.32
C PRO A 115 -2.03 17.52 -15.08
N GLY A 116 -2.21 16.24 -14.71
CA GLY A 116 -3.23 15.37 -15.31
C GLY A 116 -2.89 14.82 -16.70
N LYS A 117 -1.74 15.20 -17.29
CA LYS A 117 -1.24 14.54 -18.50
C LYS A 117 -0.62 13.18 -18.15
N ALA A 118 -0.79 12.23 -19.05
CA ALA A 118 -0.16 10.91 -18.93
C ALA A 118 1.36 11.06 -18.81
N TRP A 119 1.97 10.25 -17.94
CA TRP A 119 3.40 10.31 -17.70
C TRP A 119 4.23 10.08 -18.96
N ARG A 120 3.79 9.12 -19.78
CA ARG A 120 4.31 8.82 -21.11
C ARG A 120 3.20 8.95 -22.16
N PRO A 121 3.49 9.52 -23.33
CA PRO A 121 2.54 9.57 -24.43
C PRO A 121 2.33 8.18 -25.04
N ALA A 122 1.13 7.95 -25.58
CA ALA A 122 0.81 6.77 -26.38
C ALA A 122 1.34 6.91 -27.82
N ASP A 123 2.65 7.15 -27.96
CA ASP A 123 3.35 7.27 -29.23
C ASP A 123 3.75 5.88 -29.76
N PRO A 124 3.29 5.47 -30.97
CA PRO A 124 3.67 4.21 -31.58
C PRO A 124 5.19 3.99 -31.71
N ALA A 125 5.99 5.04 -31.94
CA ALA A 125 7.44 4.92 -32.06
C ALA A 125 8.08 4.57 -30.72
N LEU A 126 7.63 5.23 -29.64
CA LEU A 126 8.07 4.94 -28.26
C LEU A 126 7.70 3.51 -27.86
N ILE A 127 6.47 3.07 -28.19
CA ILE A 127 6.00 1.71 -27.90
C ILE A 127 6.81 0.67 -28.69
N ALA A 128 7.11 0.91 -29.97
CA ALA A 128 7.91 -0.01 -30.78
C ALA A 128 9.35 -0.12 -30.26
N ALA A 129 9.98 1.01 -29.94
CA ALA A 129 11.34 1.06 -29.43
C ALA A 129 11.49 0.41 -28.05
N GLY A 130 10.56 0.68 -27.12
CA GLY A 130 10.57 0.04 -25.80
C GLY A 130 10.34 -1.47 -25.90
N ARG A 131 9.40 -1.92 -26.75
CA ARG A 131 9.17 -3.35 -26.99
C ARG A 131 10.43 -4.04 -27.51
N ARG A 132 11.14 -3.41 -28.45
CA ARG A 132 12.41 -3.91 -28.98
C ARG A 132 13.48 -4.00 -27.88
N ALA A 133 13.64 -2.95 -27.07
CA ALA A 133 14.61 -2.95 -25.96
C ALA A 133 14.38 -4.12 -24.99
N VAL A 134 13.13 -4.36 -24.60
CA VAL A 134 12.76 -5.46 -23.70
C VAL A 134 12.93 -6.83 -24.38
N ALA A 135 12.54 -6.97 -25.64
CA ALA A 135 12.70 -8.22 -26.40
C ALA A 135 14.19 -8.58 -26.56
N ASP A 136 15.03 -7.61 -26.91
CA ASP A 136 16.47 -7.84 -27.06
C ASP A 136 17.15 -8.14 -25.72
N ALA A 137 16.68 -7.54 -24.62
CA ALA A 137 17.14 -7.91 -23.27
C ALA A 137 16.75 -9.35 -22.92
N CYS A 138 15.53 -9.79 -23.25
CA CYS A 138 15.13 -11.18 -23.07
C CYS A 138 16.05 -12.14 -23.85
N LEU A 139 16.36 -11.81 -25.11
CA LEU A 139 17.28 -12.59 -25.94
C LEU A 139 18.69 -12.67 -25.33
N ARG A 140 19.26 -11.54 -24.89
CA ARG A 140 20.59 -11.51 -24.25
C ARG A 140 20.64 -12.31 -22.95
N ARG A 141 19.54 -12.32 -22.19
CA ARG A 141 19.39 -13.05 -20.92
C ARG A 141 18.97 -14.51 -21.12
N VAL A 142 18.80 -14.96 -22.36
CA VAL A 142 18.35 -16.33 -22.71
C VAL A 142 16.98 -16.63 -22.09
N ILE A 143 16.12 -15.62 -22.01
CA ILE A 143 14.73 -15.74 -21.57
C ILE A 143 13.89 -15.98 -22.82
N ALA A 144 13.39 -17.21 -22.98
CA ALA A 144 12.38 -17.51 -23.99
C ALA A 144 11.06 -16.82 -23.58
N ALA A 145 10.70 -15.74 -24.26
CA ALA A 145 9.49 -14.99 -23.95
C ALA A 145 8.94 -14.25 -25.17
N GLU A 146 7.63 -14.03 -25.15
CA GLU A 146 6.93 -13.07 -26.00
C GLU A 146 6.77 -11.75 -25.24
N VAL A 147 7.11 -10.64 -25.88
CA VAL A 147 6.94 -9.30 -25.31
C VAL A 147 5.74 -8.63 -25.94
N GLU A 148 4.70 -8.43 -25.14
CA GLU A 148 3.40 -7.90 -25.54
C GLU A 148 3.21 -6.47 -24.98
N PRO A 149 2.95 -5.46 -25.81
CA PRO A 149 2.49 -4.15 -25.34
C PRO A 149 1.16 -4.25 -24.58
N GLN A 150 0.95 -3.36 -23.61
CA GLN A 150 -0.29 -3.31 -22.83
C GLN A 150 -1.10 -2.05 -23.10
N ALA A 151 -2.27 -1.96 -22.45
CA ALA A 151 -3.16 -0.81 -22.53
C ALA A 151 -2.49 0.50 -22.08
N ILE A 152 -1.53 0.42 -21.15
CA ILE A 152 -0.76 1.57 -20.69
C ILE A 152 0.47 1.71 -21.57
N ALA A 153 0.60 2.84 -22.24
CA ALA A 153 1.73 3.10 -23.13
C ALA A 153 3.06 3.02 -22.38
N GLY A 154 4.03 2.32 -22.98
CA GLY A 154 5.35 2.12 -22.39
C GLY A 154 5.40 1.05 -21.29
N THR A 155 4.38 0.19 -21.18
CA THR A 155 4.45 -1.03 -20.38
C THR A 155 4.30 -2.29 -21.23
N TYR A 156 4.97 -3.36 -20.78
CA TYR A 156 5.04 -4.64 -21.48
C TYR A 156 4.83 -5.82 -20.55
N ARG A 157 4.07 -6.80 -21.04
CA ARG A 157 4.04 -8.14 -20.46
C ARG A 157 5.17 -8.95 -21.11
N VAL A 158 6.09 -9.44 -20.29
CA VAL A 158 7.06 -10.46 -20.71
C VAL A 158 6.45 -11.83 -20.39
N ARG A 159 5.77 -12.41 -21.37
CA ARG A 159 5.13 -13.72 -21.25
C ARG A 159 6.19 -14.78 -21.55
N ARG A 160 6.72 -15.40 -20.49
CA ARG A 160 7.79 -16.39 -20.61
C ARG A 160 7.20 -17.68 -21.19
N THR A 161 7.97 -18.38 -22.01
CA THR A 161 7.64 -19.73 -22.45
C THR A 161 7.99 -20.68 -21.31
N THR A 162 7.16 -20.68 -20.28
CA THR A 162 7.17 -21.70 -19.23
C THR A 162 7.02 -23.06 -19.89
N ARG A 163 7.85 -24.04 -19.50
CA ARG A 163 7.72 -25.39 -20.08
C ARG A 163 6.43 -26.08 -19.63
N LEU A 164 5.65 -25.49 -18.71
CA LEU A 164 4.46 -26.07 -18.07
C LEU A 164 4.72 -27.52 -17.59
N THR A 165 5.98 -27.86 -17.34
CA THR A 165 6.42 -29.21 -16.98
C THR A 165 6.39 -29.42 -15.47
N ARG A 166 6.32 -28.33 -14.70
CA ARG A 166 6.30 -28.37 -13.24
C ARG A 166 4.88 -28.61 -12.76
N GLN A 167 4.71 -29.61 -11.90
CA GLN A 167 3.43 -29.82 -11.24
C GLN A 167 3.24 -28.78 -10.14
N VAL A 168 2.06 -28.17 -10.09
CA VAL A 168 1.66 -27.25 -9.01
C VAL A 168 0.85 -28.02 -7.99
N SER A 169 1.17 -27.88 -6.70
CA SER A 169 0.30 -28.31 -5.60
C SER A 169 -0.35 -27.10 -4.96
N LEU A 170 -1.67 -26.96 -5.11
CA LEU A 170 -2.47 -25.98 -4.38
C LEU A 170 -2.73 -26.49 -2.98
N ILE A 171 -2.33 -25.72 -1.97
CA ILE A 171 -2.55 -26.04 -0.56
C ILE A 171 -3.69 -25.15 -0.07
N VAL A 172 -4.81 -25.77 0.29
CA VAL A 172 -6.05 -25.09 0.67
C VAL A 172 -6.43 -25.46 2.11
N PRO A 173 -5.95 -24.72 3.12
CA PRO A 173 -6.46 -24.84 4.47
C PRO A 173 -7.90 -24.32 4.57
N PHE A 174 -8.76 -25.05 5.25
CA PHE A 174 -10.14 -24.62 5.48
C PHE A 174 -10.70 -25.22 6.77
N ARG A 175 -11.83 -24.68 7.19
CA ARG A 175 -12.71 -25.28 8.20
C ARG A 175 -14.13 -24.84 7.88
N ASP A 176 -15.00 -25.81 7.63
CA ASP A 176 -16.40 -25.57 7.28
C ASP A 176 -16.54 -24.66 6.03
N GLY A 177 -17.76 -24.19 5.72
CA GLY A 177 -17.97 -23.27 4.60
C GLY A 177 -18.01 -23.97 3.23
N ALA A 178 -18.74 -25.07 3.14
CA ALA A 178 -18.88 -25.91 1.94
C ALA A 178 -19.09 -25.11 0.63
N VAL A 179 -19.95 -24.08 0.65
CA VAL A 179 -20.25 -23.27 -0.55
C VAL A 179 -19.02 -22.54 -1.09
N LEU A 180 -18.20 -21.96 -0.21
CA LEU A 180 -16.98 -21.25 -0.61
C LEU A 180 -15.90 -22.24 -1.04
N LEU A 181 -15.72 -23.33 -0.29
CA LEU A 181 -14.75 -24.37 -0.62
C LEU A 181 -15.05 -25.01 -1.98
N GLU A 182 -16.31 -25.38 -2.23
CA GLU A 182 -16.73 -25.93 -3.51
C GLU A 182 -16.46 -24.94 -4.64
N ARG A 183 -16.84 -23.67 -4.46
CA ARG A 183 -16.58 -22.63 -5.46
C ARG A 183 -15.08 -22.49 -5.74
N CYS A 184 -14.25 -22.47 -4.71
CA CYS A 184 -12.80 -22.43 -4.83
C CYS A 184 -12.28 -23.62 -5.66
N VAL A 185 -12.53 -24.84 -5.21
CA VAL A 185 -12.00 -26.05 -5.87
C VAL A 185 -12.53 -26.21 -7.30
N ARG A 186 -13.84 -26.03 -7.51
CA ARG A 186 -14.46 -26.19 -8.84
C ARG A 186 -14.00 -25.10 -9.80
N SER A 187 -13.82 -23.85 -9.34
CA SER A 187 -13.33 -22.76 -10.19
C SER A 187 -11.87 -22.98 -10.60
N VAL A 188 -11.03 -23.41 -9.66
CA VAL A 188 -9.63 -23.78 -9.91
C VAL A 188 -9.55 -24.89 -10.95
N LEU A 189 -10.28 -25.99 -10.77
CA LEU A 189 -10.27 -27.12 -11.72
C LEU A 189 -10.73 -26.69 -13.13
N ARG A 190 -11.73 -25.81 -13.20
CA ARG A 190 -12.24 -25.25 -14.47
C ARG A 190 -11.23 -24.36 -15.18
N HIS A 191 -10.42 -23.61 -14.42
CA HIS A 191 -9.52 -22.58 -14.94
C HIS A 191 -8.03 -22.90 -14.81
N ALA A 192 -7.66 -24.13 -14.44
CA ALA A 192 -6.28 -24.57 -14.32
C ALA A 192 -5.52 -24.58 -15.67
N GLY A 193 -6.25 -24.52 -16.79
CA GLY A 193 -5.65 -24.50 -18.12
C GLY A 193 -4.92 -25.80 -18.43
N ARG A 194 -3.63 -25.70 -18.80
CA ARG A 194 -2.78 -26.86 -19.13
C ARG A 194 -1.80 -27.23 -18.02
N VAL A 195 -1.86 -26.54 -16.88
CA VAL A 195 -0.92 -26.72 -15.78
C VAL A 195 -1.20 -28.05 -15.08
N PRO A 196 -0.22 -28.95 -14.94
CA PRO A 196 -0.38 -30.16 -14.14
C PRO A 196 -0.65 -29.78 -12.68
N LEU A 197 -1.80 -30.18 -12.15
CA LEU A 197 -2.29 -29.69 -10.88
C LEU A 197 -2.58 -30.82 -9.89
N GLU A 198 -2.19 -30.59 -8.64
CA GLU A 198 -2.63 -31.31 -7.45
C GLU A 198 -3.33 -30.31 -6.51
N ILE A 199 -4.44 -30.69 -5.89
CA ILE A 199 -5.13 -29.91 -4.86
C ILE A 199 -5.04 -30.68 -3.54
N VAL A 200 -4.42 -30.06 -2.53
CA VAL A 200 -4.28 -30.58 -1.18
C VAL A 200 -5.17 -29.77 -0.24
N LEU A 201 -6.35 -30.30 0.05
CA LEU A 201 -7.31 -29.74 0.98
C LEU A 201 -6.92 -30.11 2.41
N VAL A 202 -6.69 -29.13 3.28
CA VAL A 202 -6.30 -29.34 4.68
C VAL A 202 -7.45 -28.96 5.59
N ASP A 203 -8.21 -29.98 6.02
CA ASP A 203 -9.40 -29.83 6.86
C ASP A 203 -9.01 -29.64 8.33
N ASN A 204 -9.22 -28.44 8.88
CA ASN A 204 -8.97 -28.13 10.29
C ASN A 204 -10.16 -28.51 11.20
N GLY A 205 -10.67 -29.72 11.04
CA GLY A 205 -11.75 -30.28 11.87
C GLY A 205 -13.10 -29.64 11.59
N SER A 206 -13.53 -29.68 10.32
CA SER A 206 -14.89 -29.30 9.90
C SER A 206 -15.94 -30.12 10.64
N THR A 207 -17.08 -29.50 10.92
CA THR A 207 -18.19 -30.07 11.71
C THR A 207 -19.54 -29.99 10.99
N GLU A 208 -19.67 -29.17 9.94
CA GLU A 208 -20.89 -29.05 9.15
C GLU A 208 -21.16 -30.31 8.33
N THR A 209 -22.44 -30.70 8.25
CA THR A 209 -22.85 -31.91 7.51
C THR A 209 -22.65 -31.74 6.02
N GLU A 210 -22.90 -30.53 5.53
CA GLU A 210 -22.72 -30.09 4.15
C GLU A 210 -21.24 -30.16 3.76
N THR A 211 -20.34 -29.68 4.63
CA THR A 211 -18.90 -29.77 4.41
C THR A 211 -18.44 -31.23 4.40
N ALA A 212 -18.92 -32.05 5.33
CA ALA A 212 -18.60 -33.49 5.32
C ALA A 212 -19.11 -34.21 4.06
N ALA A 213 -20.26 -33.80 3.52
CA ALA A 213 -20.79 -34.33 2.26
C ALA A 213 -19.89 -33.93 1.08
N LEU A 214 -19.55 -32.65 0.97
CA LEU A 214 -18.65 -32.13 -0.06
C LEU A 214 -17.28 -32.81 -0.04
N LEU A 215 -16.69 -33.05 1.15
CA LEU A 215 -15.39 -33.71 1.24
C LEU A 215 -15.41 -35.16 0.75
N ARG A 216 -16.53 -35.88 0.90
CA ARG A 216 -16.68 -37.22 0.30
C ARG A 216 -16.68 -37.16 -1.21
N GLU A 217 -17.28 -36.12 -1.80
CA GLU A 217 -17.28 -35.91 -3.25
C GLU A 217 -15.89 -35.49 -3.77
N LEU A 218 -15.24 -34.54 -3.10
CA LEU A 218 -13.91 -34.05 -3.49
C LEU A 218 -12.81 -35.10 -3.28
N ALA A 219 -12.98 -36.05 -2.35
CA ALA A 219 -12.01 -37.11 -2.12
C ALA A 219 -11.86 -38.09 -3.31
N VAL A 220 -12.84 -38.15 -4.21
CA VAL A 220 -12.78 -38.97 -5.43
C VAL A 220 -12.47 -38.16 -6.70
N GLU A 221 -12.32 -36.83 -6.57
CA GLU A 221 -11.96 -35.95 -7.68
C GLU A 221 -10.48 -36.18 -8.06
N PRO A 222 -10.17 -36.52 -9.32
CA PRO A 222 -8.79 -36.76 -9.75
C PRO A 222 -7.86 -35.58 -9.43
N GLY A 223 -6.68 -35.89 -8.88
CA GLY A 223 -5.71 -34.85 -8.49
C GLY A 223 -6.07 -34.09 -7.22
N THR A 224 -7.17 -34.43 -6.53
CA THR A 224 -7.53 -33.83 -5.23
C THR A 224 -7.26 -34.80 -4.09
N ARG A 225 -6.77 -34.27 -2.97
CA ARG A 225 -6.49 -35.02 -1.74
C ARG A 225 -6.97 -34.22 -0.54
N VAL A 226 -7.63 -34.91 0.38
CA VAL A 226 -8.10 -34.34 1.65
C VAL A 226 -7.22 -34.84 2.79
N LEU A 227 -6.69 -33.92 3.59
CA LEU A 227 -5.90 -34.18 4.79
C LEU A 227 -6.67 -33.69 6.01
N SER A 228 -6.91 -34.60 6.96
CA SER A 228 -7.51 -34.23 8.24
C SER A 228 -6.45 -33.68 9.20
N ALA A 229 -6.66 -32.47 9.71
CA ALA A 229 -5.77 -31.77 10.62
C ALA A 229 -6.56 -31.08 11.76
N PRO A 230 -7.35 -31.80 12.57
CA PRO A 230 -8.15 -31.20 13.62
C PRO A 230 -7.28 -30.60 14.71
N GLY A 231 -7.69 -29.47 15.28
CA GLY A 231 -6.99 -28.84 16.38
C GLY A 231 -7.30 -27.35 16.52
N ARG A 232 -6.47 -26.66 17.32
CA ARG A 232 -6.50 -25.20 17.40
C ARG A 232 -6.06 -24.64 16.04
N PHE A 233 -6.84 -23.70 15.50
CA PHE A 233 -6.51 -23.06 14.22
C PHE A 233 -5.13 -22.40 14.27
N ASN A 234 -4.30 -22.77 13.31
CA ASN A 234 -3.01 -22.17 13.01
C ASN A 234 -2.79 -22.30 11.50
N TYR A 235 -2.98 -21.20 10.77
CA TYR A 235 -2.87 -21.17 9.31
C TYR A 235 -1.49 -21.65 8.85
N SER A 236 -0.41 -21.17 9.46
CA SER A 236 0.95 -21.58 9.15
C SER A 236 1.15 -23.09 9.29
N ALA A 237 0.67 -23.68 10.38
CA ALA A 237 0.80 -25.12 10.62
C ALA A 237 -0.01 -25.96 9.61
N LEU A 238 -1.21 -25.50 9.24
CA LEU A 238 -2.04 -26.16 8.24
C LEU A 238 -1.39 -26.11 6.85
N VAL A 239 -0.85 -24.94 6.48
CA VAL A 239 -0.07 -24.78 5.23
C VAL A 239 1.15 -25.69 5.23
N ASN A 240 1.96 -25.68 6.30
CA ASN A 240 3.16 -26.52 6.41
C ASN A 240 2.82 -28.01 6.28
N ARG A 241 1.72 -28.46 6.90
CA ARG A 241 1.24 -29.83 6.78
C ARG A 241 0.79 -30.18 5.37
N GLY A 242 0.10 -29.26 4.70
CA GLY A 242 -0.28 -29.42 3.29
C GLY A 242 0.96 -29.50 2.37
N ALA A 243 1.94 -28.62 2.58
CA ALA A 243 3.20 -28.58 1.84
C ALA A 243 4.01 -29.87 1.99
N ALA A 244 4.11 -30.40 3.21
CA ALA A 244 4.79 -31.65 3.50
C ALA A 244 4.14 -32.86 2.82
N ALA A 245 2.81 -32.81 2.63
CA ALA A 245 2.08 -33.87 1.95
C ALA A 245 2.12 -33.72 0.43
N ALA A 246 2.13 -32.49 -0.08
CA ALA A 246 2.11 -32.15 -1.51
C ALA A 246 3.22 -32.83 -2.32
N THR A 247 3.01 -33.02 -3.61
CA THR A 247 3.95 -33.70 -4.54
C THR A 247 4.53 -32.80 -5.64
N GLY A 248 3.90 -31.66 -5.90
CA GLY A 248 4.29 -30.74 -6.96
C GLY A 248 5.61 -30.01 -6.69
N ASP A 249 6.30 -29.63 -7.76
CA ASP A 249 7.54 -28.83 -7.73
C ASP A 249 7.31 -27.40 -7.24
N VAL A 250 6.11 -26.88 -7.48
CA VAL A 250 5.68 -25.54 -7.06
C VAL A 250 4.53 -25.70 -6.08
N LEU A 251 4.66 -25.02 -4.94
CA LEU A 251 3.60 -24.92 -3.96
C LEU A 251 2.86 -23.62 -4.19
N CYS A 252 1.53 -23.67 -4.20
CA CYS A 252 0.70 -22.47 -4.24
C CYS A 252 -0.24 -22.47 -3.04
N LEU A 253 0.00 -21.55 -2.11
CA LEU A 253 -0.90 -21.31 -0.98
C LEU A 253 -2.15 -20.65 -1.52
N LEU A 254 -3.32 -21.17 -1.16
CA LEU A 254 -4.59 -20.65 -1.64
C LEU A 254 -5.63 -20.69 -0.51
N ASN A 255 -6.29 -19.55 -0.25
CA ASN A 255 -7.40 -19.54 0.69
C ASN A 255 -8.65 -20.22 0.09
N SER A 256 -9.46 -20.84 0.94
CA SER A 256 -10.66 -21.59 0.53
C SER A 256 -11.82 -20.75 0.01
N ASP A 257 -11.71 -19.42 0.06
CA ASP A 257 -12.68 -18.42 -0.41
C ASP A 257 -12.13 -17.60 -1.60
N VAL A 258 -11.07 -18.10 -2.25
CA VAL A 258 -10.58 -17.57 -3.52
C VAL A 258 -11.25 -18.29 -4.69
N GLU A 259 -11.61 -17.54 -5.72
CA GLU A 259 -12.28 -18.02 -6.92
C GLU A 259 -11.48 -17.63 -8.17
N ALA A 260 -11.19 -18.62 -9.01
CA ALA A 260 -10.62 -18.38 -10.33
C ALA A 260 -11.72 -18.05 -11.34
N THR A 261 -11.63 -16.90 -12.00
CA THR A 261 -12.67 -16.45 -12.96
C THR A 261 -12.27 -16.60 -14.41
N SER A 262 -10.99 -16.84 -14.68
CA SER A 262 -10.46 -17.02 -16.03
C SER A 262 -9.21 -17.90 -16.01
N SER A 263 -8.92 -18.58 -17.12
CA SER A 263 -7.71 -19.40 -17.26
C SER A 263 -6.47 -18.52 -17.52
N GLY A 264 -5.27 -19.07 -17.33
CA GLY A 264 -4.01 -18.34 -17.54
C GLY A 264 -3.37 -17.81 -16.24
N TRP A 265 -4.09 -17.87 -15.12
CA TRP A 265 -3.61 -17.34 -13.85
C TRP A 265 -2.48 -18.19 -13.25
N LEU A 266 -2.56 -19.52 -13.33
CA LEU A 266 -1.49 -20.42 -12.91
C LEU A 266 -0.26 -20.27 -13.80
N GLU A 267 -0.47 -20.18 -15.12
CA GLU A 267 0.61 -19.92 -16.08
C GLU A 267 1.33 -18.60 -15.76
N ALA A 268 0.59 -17.54 -15.41
CA ALA A 268 1.17 -16.27 -15.00
C ALA A 268 1.98 -16.34 -13.69
N LEU A 269 1.55 -17.15 -12.71
CA LEU A 269 2.33 -17.41 -11.50
C LEU A 269 3.61 -18.21 -11.83
N LEU A 270 3.49 -19.22 -12.69
CA LEU A 270 4.62 -20.06 -13.12
C LEU A 270 5.67 -19.25 -13.89
N ASP A 271 5.24 -18.37 -14.79
CA ASP A 271 6.12 -17.49 -15.56
C ASP A 271 7.08 -16.72 -14.65
N ALA A 272 6.59 -16.26 -13.50
CA ALA A 272 7.39 -15.50 -12.56
C ALA A 272 8.20 -16.41 -11.62
N VAL A 273 7.61 -17.48 -11.08
CA VAL A 273 8.22 -18.29 -10.01
C VAL A 273 9.30 -19.25 -10.49
N GLU A 274 9.36 -19.56 -11.79
CA GLU A 274 10.42 -20.42 -12.35
C GLU A 274 11.79 -19.74 -12.38
N GLN A 275 11.85 -18.42 -12.20
CA GLN A 275 13.10 -17.67 -12.12
C GLN A 275 13.89 -18.05 -10.86
N PRO A 276 15.16 -18.49 -10.96
CA PRO A 276 15.95 -18.96 -9.81
C PRO A 276 16.04 -17.95 -8.66
N GLU A 277 16.16 -16.67 -8.99
CA GLU A 277 16.27 -15.55 -8.06
C GLU A 277 14.93 -15.08 -7.47
N VAL A 278 13.80 -15.65 -7.91
CA VAL A 278 12.47 -15.34 -7.37
C VAL A 278 12.14 -16.37 -6.28
N GLY A 279 11.73 -15.90 -5.11
CA GLY A 279 11.37 -16.73 -3.98
C GLY A 279 9.87 -16.97 -3.85
N ALA A 280 9.06 -15.95 -4.12
CA ALA A 280 7.60 -16.03 -4.04
C ALA A 280 6.94 -15.09 -5.07
N VAL A 281 5.74 -15.46 -5.51
CA VAL A 281 4.92 -14.69 -6.45
C VAL A 281 3.49 -14.62 -5.93
N GLY A 282 2.93 -13.41 -5.88
CA GLY A 282 1.54 -13.17 -5.50
C GLY A 282 0.66 -12.78 -6.67
N ALA A 283 -0.57 -13.27 -6.66
CA ALA A 283 -1.61 -12.89 -7.61
C ALA A 283 -2.15 -11.47 -7.36
N ARG A 284 -2.81 -10.87 -8.35
CA ARG A 284 -3.80 -9.82 -8.13
C ARG A 284 -5.06 -10.44 -7.56
N LEU A 285 -5.51 -9.91 -6.42
CA LEU A 285 -6.80 -10.28 -5.85
C LEU A 285 -7.76 -9.11 -5.98
N LEU A 286 -8.98 -9.40 -6.39
CA LEU A 286 -10.08 -8.45 -6.45
C LEU A 286 -11.16 -8.81 -5.43
N TYR A 287 -11.84 -7.80 -4.94
CA TYR A 287 -13.12 -7.96 -4.27
C TYR A 287 -14.21 -8.38 -5.29
N PRO A 288 -15.34 -8.96 -4.83
CA PRO A 288 -16.45 -9.34 -5.71
C PRO A 288 -17.06 -8.17 -6.50
N ASP A 289 -16.90 -6.93 -6.03
CA ASP A 289 -17.31 -5.71 -6.74
C ASP A 289 -16.33 -5.29 -7.87
N GLY A 290 -15.25 -6.04 -8.05
CA GLY A 290 -14.20 -5.78 -9.03
C GLY A 290 -13.14 -4.77 -8.57
N SER A 291 -13.26 -4.20 -7.37
CA SER A 291 -12.21 -3.33 -6.82
C SER A 291 -10.98 -4.14 -6.41
N VAL A 292 -9.80 -3.52 -6.46
CA VAL A 292 -8.54 -4.18 -6.11
C VAL A 292 -8.49 -4.45 -4.61
N GLN A 293 -8.15 -5.68 -4.24
CA GLN A 293 -7.92 -6.07 -2.86
C GLN A 293 -6.42 -6.25 -2.58
N HIS A 294 -5.66 -6.76 -3.54
CA HIS A 294 -4.23 -6.98 -3.39
C HIS A 294 -3.46 -6.75 -4.70
N ALA A 295 -2.47 -5.87 -4.65
CA ALA A 295 -1.46 -5.68 -5.70
C ALA A 295 -0.03 -5.69 -5.13
N GLY A 296 0.22 -6.55 -4.13
CA GLY A 296 1.40 -6.54 -3.27
C GLY A 296 1.10 -6.02 -1.86
N VAL A 297 1.98 -6.33 -0.90
CA VAL A 297 1.94 -5.82 0.47
C VAL A 297 2.98 -4.71 0.64
N ILE A 298 2.57 -3.63 1.29
CA ILE A 298 3.40 -2.49 1.69
C ILE A 298 3.70 -2.60 3.18
N LEU A 299 4.97 -2.45 3.55
CA LEU A 299 5.39 -2.43 4.95
C LEU A 299 5.28 -1.02 5.53
N GLY A 300 4.83 -0.93 6.78
CA GLY A 300 4.82 0.31 7.54
C GLY A 300 3.62 1.24 7.32
N VAL A 301 2.73 0.90 6.40
CA VAL A 301 1.47 1.60 6.15
C VAL A 301 0.41 1.16 7.16
N LEU A 302 -0.50 2.07 7.53
CA LEU A 302 -1.58 1.86 8.52
C LEU A 302 -1.07 1.36 9.88
N GLY A 303 0.17 1.74 10.24
CA GLY A 303 0.81 1.29 11.48
C GLY A 303 1.19 -0.19 11.49
N GLY A 304 1.14 -0.88 10.36
CA GLY A 304 1.48 -2.30 10.21
C GLY A 304 1.84 -2.57 8.76
N THR A 305 1.00 -3.32 8.06
CA THR A 305 1.09 -3.54 6.61
C THR A 305 -0.19 -3.11 5.92
N GLY A 306 -0.10 -2.69 4.67
CA GLY A 306 -1.24 -2.43 3.80
C GLY A 306 -1.17 -3.24 2.50
N HIS A 307 -2.29 -3.41 1.83
CA HIS A 307 -2.38 -3.96 0.49
C HIS A 307 -2.30 -2.82 -0.53
N ALA A 308 -1.31 -2.87 -1.43
CA ALA A 308 -1.12 -1.84 -2.44
C ALA A 308 -2.39 -1.65 -3.30
N HIS A 309 -2.81 -0.39 -3.47
CA HIS A 309 -3.96 0.01 -4.30
C HIS A 309 -5.30 -0.57 -3.89
N ARG A 310 -5.48 -0.89 -2.60
CA ARG A 310 -6.76 -1.39 -2.10
C ARG A 310 -7.90 -0.42 -2.45
N PHE A 311 -9.01 -0.97 -2.93
CA PHE A 311 -10.20 -0.28 -3.43
C PHE A 311 -10.02 0.51 -4.74
N ALA A 312 -8.84 0.47 -5.37
CA ALA A 312 -8.68 1.05 -6.69
C ALA A 312 -9.52 0.29 -7.73
N PRO A 313 -9.97 0.94 -8.81
CA PRO A 313 -10.61 0.25 -9.94
C PRO A 313 -9.68 -0.79 -10.56
N ARG A 314 -10.22 -1.96 -10.94
CA ARG A 314 -9.47 -3.08 -11.58
C ARG A 314 -8.50 -2.65 -12.67
N ASP A 315 -8.98 -1.81 -13.59
CA ASP A 315 -8.25 -1.42 -14.80
C ASP A 315 -7.47 -0.11 -14.63
N ALA A 316 -7.38 0.41 -13.40
CA ALA A 316 -6.55 1.57 -13.14
C ALA A 316 -5.07 1.21 -13.39
N PRO A 317 -4.24 2.19 -13.79
CA PRO A 317 -2.79 1.95 -13.91
C PRO A 317 -2.13 1.78 -12.53
N GLY A 318 -2.72 2.32 -11.47
CA GLY A 318 -2.06 2.50 -10.19
C GLY A 318 -0.95 3.55 -10.28
N TYR A 319 -0.09 3.57 -9.26
CA TYR A 319 1.00 4.54 -9.14
C TYR A 319 2.07 4.26 -10.19
N PHE A 320 2.18 5.13 -11.20
CA PHE A 320 3.13 4.97 -12.31
C PHE A 320 3.07 3.60 -13.01
N ALA A 321 1.85 3.11 -13.24
CA ALA A 321 1.58 1.81 -13.88
C ALA A 321 2.00 0.57 -13.05
N ASN A 322 2.44 0.75 -11.80
CA ASN A 322 2.94 -0.35 -10.97
C ASN A 322 1.88 -1.40 -10.59
N MET A 323 0.60 -1.15 -10.84
CA MET A 323 -0.48 -2.13 -10.66
C MET A 323 -0.69 -3.01 -11.91
N ALA A 324 -0.22 -2.57 -13.07
CA ALA A 324 -0.42 -3.26 -14.35
C ALA A 324 0.76 -4.14 -14.79
N VAL A 325 1.88 -4.06 -14.08
CA VAL A 325 3.13 -4.74 -14.44
C VAL A 325 3.64 -5.68 -13.35
N VAL A 326 4.40 -6.68 -13.77
CA VAL A 326 5.18 -7.50 -12.84
C VAL A 326 6.23 -6.62 -12.20
N ARG A 327 6.36 -6.69 -10.88
CA ARG A 327 7.35 -5.92 -10.13
C ARG A 327 7.68 -6.58 -8.83
N GLU A 328 8.83 -6.20 -8.30
CA GLU A 328 9.21 -6.52 -6.94
C GLU A 328 8.31 -5.80 -5.92
N VAL A 329 7.98 -6.52 -4.85
CA VAL A 329 7.23 -6.05 -3.68
C VAL A 329 7.87 -6.63 -2.42
N SER A 330 7.64 -6.00 -1.27
CA SER A 330 8.22 -6.46 -0.01
C SER A 330 7.57 -7.75 0.50
N ALA A 331 6.28 -7.95 0.21
CA ALA A 331 5.59 -9.19 0.48
C ALA A 331 4.35 -9.34 -0.43
N VAL A 332 3.81 -10.55 -0.47
CA VAL A 332 2.52 -10.88 -1.08
C VAL A 332 1.70 -11.70 -0.10
N THR A 333 0.37 -11.70 -0.24
CA THR A 333 -0.49 -12.38 0.73
C THR A 333 -0.56 -13.89 0.51
N GLY A 334 -0.69 -14.65 1.60
CA GLY A 334 -0.93 -16.09 1.57
C GLY A 334 -2.26 -16.51 0.94
N ALA A 335 -3.17 -15.57 0.66
CA ALA A 335 -4.43 -15.88 -0.03
C ALA A 335 -4.22 -16.45 -1.43
N CYS A 336 -3.16 -16.03 -2.14
CA CYS A 336 -2.66 -16.70 -3.33
C CYS A 336 -1.16 -16.41 -3.52
N LEU A 337 -0.31 -17.34 -3.09
CA LEU A 337 1.15 -17.22 -3.10
C LEU A 337 1.79 -18.48 -3.70
N ALA A 338 2.49 -18.33 -4.81
CA ALA A 338 3.28 -19.40 -5.43
C ALA A 338 4.75 -19.32 -5.04
N THR A 339 5.37 -20.47 -4.74
CA THR A 339 6.79 -20.59 -4.43
C THR A 339 7.31 -21.97 -4.86
N ARG A 340 8.58 -22.09 -5.22
CA ARG A 340 9.20 -23.40 -5.47
C ARG A 340 9.25 -24.19 -4.17
N ARG A 341 8.93 -25.50 -4.24
CA ARG A 341 9.01 -26.41 -3.09
C ARG A 341 10.35 -26.30 -2.36
N GLU A 342 11.46 -26.40 -3.11
CA GLU A 342 12.81 -26.33 -2.55
C GLU A 342 13.06 -25.03 -1.78
N THR A 343 12.45 -23.93 -2.22
CA THR A 343 12.59 -22.61 -1.60
C THR A 343 11.75 -22.52 -0.34
N PHE A 344 10.52 -23.02 -0.36
CA PHE A 344 9.66 -23.13 0.82
C PHE A 344 10.31 -23.99 1.92
N GLU A 345 10.82 -25.17 1.54
CA GLU A 345 11.47 -26.11 2.45
C GLU A 345 12.78 -25.53 3.01
N ARG A 346 13.64 -24.94 2.17
CA ARG A 346 14.88 -24.29 2.61
C ARG A 346 14.64 -23.10 3.54
N ALA A 347 13.53 -22.37 3.35
CA ALA A 347 13.13 -21.31 4.25
C ALA A 347 12.56 -21.82 5.59
N GLY A 348 12.24 -23.12 5.70
CA GLY A 348 11.60 -23.71 6.87
C GLY A 348 10.08 -23.52 6.92
N GLY A 349 9.44 -23.26 5.78
CA GLY A 349 8.00 -23.04 5.67
C GLY A 349 7.52 -21.75 6.33
N LEU A 350 6.22 -21.69 6.63
CA LEU A 350 5.61 -20.58 7.39
C LEU A 350 5.92 -20.72 8.88
N ASP A 351 6.16 -19.59 9.56
CA ASP A 351 6.43 -19.59 11.00
C ASP A 351 5.12 -19.88 11.77
N GLU A 352 5.08 -21.00 12.49
CA GLU A 352 3.91 -21.44 13.26
C GLU A 352 3.66 -20.58 14.51
N ALA A 353 4.61 -19.71 14.90
CA ALA A 353 4.38 -18.66 15.89
C ALA A 353 3.47 -17.53 15.38
N LEU A 354 3.19 -17.49 14.07
CA LEU A 354 2.32 -16.51 13.41
C LEU A 354 1.02 -17.17 12.88
N PRO A 355 0.12 -17.62 13.77
CA PRO A 355 -0.98 -18.52 13.39
C PRO A 355 -2.06 -17.89 12.49
N VAL A 356 -2.13 -16.56 12.40
CA VAL A 356 -3.22 -15.86 11.71
C VAL A 356 -2.70 -14.71 10.85
N ALA A 357 -1.92 -13.80 11.43
CA ALA A 357 -1.45 -12.60 10.76
C ALA A 357 0.06 -12.62 10.55
N TYR A 358 0.52 -11.97 9.49
CA TYR A 358 1.93 -11.75 9.13
C TYR A 358 2.76 -13.00 8.77
N ASN A 359 2.19 -14.21 8.75
CA ASN A 359 2.93 -15.42 8.37
C ASN A 359 3.50 -15.33 6.93
N ASP A 360 2.71 -14.79 6.02
CA ASP A 360 3.06 -14.54 4.62
C ASP A 360 4.11 -13.42 4.49
N VAL A 361 3.96 -12.34 5.24
CA VAL A 361 4.93 -11.22 5.28
C VAL A 361 6.27 -11.66 5.84
N ASP A 362 6.28 -12.38 6.97
CA ASP A 362 7.50 -12.94 7.56
C ASP A 362 8.21 -13.89 6.59
N PHE A 363 7.45 -14.79 5.95
CA PHE A 363 7.99 -15.71 4.95
C PHE A 363 8.65 -14.93 3.80
N CYS A 364 7.95 -13.96 3.20
CA CYS A 364 8.49 -13.12 2.13
C CYS A 364 9.76 -12.36 2.53
N LEU A 365 9.83 -11.88 3.77
CA LEU A 365 11.01 -11.19 4.30
C LEU A 365 12.19 -12.14 4.53
N ARG A 366 11.95 -13.36 5.04
CA ARG A 366 12.99 -14.41 5.15
C ARG A 366 13.54 -14.83 3.79
N LEU A 367 12.71 -14.88 2.75
CA LEU A 367 13.18 -15.16 1.39
C LEU A 367 14.12 -14.05 0.89
N GLN A 368 13.81 -12.79 1.19
CA GLN A 368 14.68 -11.66 0.85
C GLN A 368 16.01 -11.67 1.61
N GLU A 369 16.04 -12.10 2.88
CA GLU A 369 17.30 -12.32 3.61
C GLU A 369 18.21 -13.36 2.91
N GLN A 370 17.63 -14.28 2.13
CA GLN A 370 18.37 -15.25 1.29
C GLN A 370 18.74 -14.69 -0.09
N GLY A 371 18.50 -13.41 -0.36
CA GLY A 371 18.77 -12.78 -1.65
C GLY A 371 17.72 -13.08 -2.72
N LEU A 372 16.55 -13.64 -2.36
CA LEU A 372 15.47 -13.91 -3.31
C LEU A 372 14.50 -12.72 -3.41
N ARG A 373 13.98 -12.51 -4.62
CA ARG A 373 12.98 -11.48 -4.92
C ARG A 373 11.56 -12.00 -4.66
N VAL A 374 10.67 -11.12 -4.23
CA VAL A 374 9.23 -11.40 -4.14
C VAL A 374 8.52 -10.56 -5.18
N LEU A 375 7.69 -11.20 -6.01
CA LEU A 375 7.06 -10.56 -7.16
C LEU A 375 5.55 -10.47 -7.00
N TYR A 376 4.98 -9.35 -7.43
CA TYR A 376 3.56 -9.23 -7.73
C TYR A 376 3.34 -9.52 -9.22
N ALA A 377 2.37 -10.39 -9.55
CA ALA A 377 2.03 -10.78 -10.91
C ALA A 377 0.58 -10.38 -11.25
N PRO A 378 0.35 -9.26 -11.96
CA PRO A 378 -1.00 -8.74 -12.21
C PRO A 378 -1.82 -9.59 -13.20
N TYR A 379 -1.19 -10.48 -13.95
CA TYR A 379 -1.86 -11.38 -14.90
C TYR A 379 -2.39 -12.66 -14.25
N ALA A 380 -1.96 -12.95 -13.02
CA ALA A 380 -2.61 -13.94 -12.17
C ALA A 380 -3.71 -13.21 -11.39
N GLU A 381 -4.93 -13.16 -11.94
CA GLU A 381 -6.05 -12.44 -11.34
C GLU A 381 -7.10 -13.42 -10.80
N LEU A 382 -7.51 -13.23 -9.55
CA LEU A 382 -8.51 -14.04 -8.86
C LEU A 382 -9.47 -13.15 -8.07
N LEU A 383 -10.69 -13.63 -7.83
CA LEU A 383 -11.59 -13.02 -6.85
C LEU A 383 -11.32 -13.61 -5.47
N HIS A 384 -11.40 -12.80 -4.42
CA HIS A 384 -11.31 -13.26 -3.05
C HIS A 384 -12.48 -12.72 -2.24
N HIS A 385 -13.36 -13.63 -1.79
CA HIS A 385 -14.63 -13.33 -1.12
C HIS A 385 -14.48 -12.92 0.36
N GLU A 386 -13.36 -12.27 0.69
CA GLU A 386 -12.88 -11.94 2.03
C GLU A 386 -14.01 -11.47 2.99
N GLY A 387 -14.26 -12.24 4.06
CA GLY A 387 -15.29 -11.92 5.06
C GLY A 387 -15.83 -13.09 5.88
N ALA A 388 -15.49 -14.34 5.52
CA ALA A 388 -16.05 -15.53 6.17
C ALA A 388 -15.22 -16.12 7.33
N SER A 389 -13.95 -15.71 7.52
CA SER A 389 -13.00 -16.48 8.36
C SER A 389 -12.17 -15.72 9.40
N ARG A 390 -12.28 -14.39 9.54
CA ARG A 390 -11.42 -13.65 10.50
C ARG A 390 -12.00 -13.63 11.92
N GLY A 391 -11.37 -14.41 12.80
CA GLY A 391 -11.54 -14.36 14.25
C GLY A 391 -10.29 -13.90 15.01
N ARG A 392 -10.54 -13.18 16.12
CA ARG A 392 -9.67 -12.81 17.27
C ARG A 392 -8.60 -11.71 17.08
N VAL A 393 -8.88 -10.56 17.70
CA VAL A 393 -8.06 -9.33 17.78
C VAL A 393 -6.71 -9.56 18.51
N ASP A 394 -6.66 -10.43 19.52
CA ASP A 394 -5.46 -10.58 20.37
C ASP A 394 -4.25 -11.17 19.63
N ALA A 395 -4.47 -12.15 18.75
CA ALA A 395 -3.40 -12.77 17.96
C ALA A 395 -2.71 -11.76 17.01
N ALA A 396 -3.44 -10.73 16.57
CA ALA A 396 -2.89 -9.69 15.72
C ALA A 396 -1.92 -8.76 16.49
N VAL A 397 -2.13 -8.54 17.79
CA VAL A 397 -1.25 -7.70 18.61
C VAL A 397 0.09 -8.38 18.87
N GLU A 398 0.06 -9.66 19.27
CA GLU A 398 1.27 -10.45 19.50
C GLU A 398 2.09 -10.62 18.22
N ALA A 399 1.41 -10.95 17.11
CA ALA A 399 2.05 -11.07 15.79
C ALA A 399 2.69 -9.74 15.36
N ARG A 400 2.00 -8.61 15.54
CA ARG A 400 2.58 -7.29 15.26
C ARG A 400 3.81 -7.01 16.11
N ALA A 401 3.77 -7.34 17.41
CA ALA A 401 4.93 -7.16 18.29
C ALA A 401 6.11 -8.04 17.86
N TYR A 402 5.87 -9.27 17.43
CA TYR A 402 6.89 -10.14 16.81
C TYR A 402 7.49 -9.47 15.57
N MET A 403 6.66 -9.01 14.65
CA MET A 403 7.11 -8.37 13.41
C MET A 403 7.93 -7.11 13.67
N MET A 404 7.52 -6.26 14.62
CA MET A 404 8.30 -5.05 14.94
C MET A 404 9.66 -5.38 15.56
N ARG A 405 9.73 -6.44 16.39
CA ARG A 405 11.01 -6.88 16.99
C ARG A 405 11.98 -7.45 15.95
N ARG A 406 11.48 -8.26 15.03
CA ARG A 406 12.33 -8.94 14.02
C ARG A 406 12.61 -8.05 12.81
N TRP A 407 11.60 -7.32 12.33
CA TRP A 407 11.59 -6.66 11.02
C TRP A 407 11.40 -5.14 11.09
N GLY A 408 11.51 -4.51 12.27
CA GLY A 408 11.21 -3.08 12.46
C GLY A 408 11.87 -2.15 11.43
N ALA A 409 13.15 -2.37 11.12
CA ALA A 409 13.87 -1.58 10.11
C ALA A 409 13.25 -1.67 8.70
N ARG A 410 12.69 -2.82 8.31
CA ARG A 410 11.99 -3.01 7.03
C ARG A 410 10.63 -2.30 7.00
N PHE A 411 9.99 -2.13 8.15
CA PHE A 411 8.74 -1.36 8.26
C PHE A 411 9.00 0.16 8.27
N GLU A 412 10.16 0.60 8.77
CA GLU A 412 10.59 1.99 8.64
C GLU A 412 10.92 2.33 7.19
N THR A 413 11.62 1.43 6.51
CA THR A 413 12.07 1.61 5.13
C THR A 413 11.76 0.37 4.28
N ASP A 414 10.64 0.43 3.55
CA ASP A 414 10.28 -0.53 2.53
C ASP A 414 10.99 -0.15 1.20
N PRO A 415 11.83 -1.02 0.60
CA PRO A 415 12.54 -0.69 -0.62
C PRO A 415 11.61 -0.49 -1.82
N TYR A 416 10.39 -1.04 -1.80
CA TYR A 416 9.44 -0.95 -2.90
C TYR A 416 8.28 0.00 -2.61
N TYR A 417 8.35 0.74 -1.50
CA TYR A 417 7.41 1.80 -1.14
C TYR A 417 8.14 3.01 -0.57
N HIS A 418 8.21 4.08 -1.37
CA HIS A 418 9.00 5.25 -1.05
C HIS A 418 8.54 5.94 0.26
N PRO A 419 9.45 6.34 1.17
CA PRO A 419 9.10 6.96 2.46
C PRO A 419 8.41 8.33 2.33
N GLY A 420 8.56 8.99 1.18
CA GLY A 420 7.84 10.21 0.84
C GLY A 420 6.38 9.98 0.39
N LEU A 421 5.90 8.74 0.36
CA LEU A 421 4.49 8.41 0.15
C LEU A 421 3.76 8.31 1.51
N THR A 422 2.45 8.51 1.46
CA THR A 422 1.56 8.42 2.63
C THR A 422 1.71 7.12 3.40
N ARG A 423 1.61 7.18 4.72
CA ARG A 423 1.59 5.97 5.58
C ARG A 423 0.23 5.72 6.20
N THR A 424 -0.76 6.55 5.87
CA THR A 424 -2.11 6.51 6.44
C THR A 424 -3.15 5.96 5.46
N SER A 425 -2.75 5.66 4.22
CA SER A 425 -3.60 5.10 3.17
C SER A 425 -2.79 4.19 2.24
N GLU A 426 -3.51 3.41 1.44
CA GLU A 426 -2.95 2.39 0.52
C GLU A 426 -2.92 2.88 -0.94
N ASP A 427 -3.19 4.17 -1.17
CA ASP A 427 -3.43 4.81 -2.48
C ASP A 427 -2.18 5.41 -3.13
N TYR A 428 -1.00 5.29 -2.50
CA TYR A 428 0.26 5.88 -2.97
C TYR A 428 0.19 7.41 -3.16
N ALA A 429 -0.66 8.12 -2.42
CA ALA A 429 -0.61 9.57 -2.41
C ALA A 429 0.75 10.05 -1.84
N PRO A 430 1.36 11.13 -2.37
CA PRO A 430 2.51 11.75 -1.72
C PRO A 430 2.16 12.09 -0.27
N ALA A 431 3.10 11.85 0.65
CA ALA A 431 2.91 12.23 2.04
C ALA A 431 2.69 13.74 2.12
N LEU A 432 1.70 14.18 2.89
CA LEU A 432 1.57 15.58 3.26
C LEU A 432 2.84 15.95 4.05
N VAL A 433 3.76 16.64 3.40
CA VAL A 433 4.88 17.27 4.08
C VAL A 433 4.24 18.26 5.06
N PRO A 434 4.42 18.13 6.39
CA PRO A 434 4.07 19.23 7.28
C PRO A 434 4.86 20.42 6.75
N THR A 435 4.18 21.50 6.36
CA THR A 435 4.79 22.69 5.80
C THR A 435 5.74 23.33 6.81
N PHE A 436 6.93 22.76 6.97
CA PHE A 436 8.07 23.46 7.54
C PHE A 436 8.59 24.34 6.43
N SER A 437 8.27 25.63 6.51
CA SER A 437 8.84 26.63 5.63
C SER A 437 10.37 26.51 5.68
N SER A 438 10.96 26.53 4.49
CA SER A 438 12.38 26.46 4.25
C SER A 438 13.15 27.47 5.12
N ARG A 439 13.96 26.97 6.06
CA ARG A 439 15.17 27.66 6.49
C ARG A 439 16.34 26.69 6.37
N PRO A 440 17.45 27.09 5.73
CA PRO A 440 18.59 26.23 5.50
C PRO A 440 19.21 25.77 6.81
N ALA A 441 19.61 24.49 6.84
CA ALA A 441 20.36 23.89 7.92
C ALA A 441 21.77 24.50 7.99
N ALA A 442 21.91 25.55 8.80
CA ALA A 442 23.16 25.88 9.47
C ALA A 442 22.93 25.75 10.98
N PHE A 443 23.97 25.37 11.72
CA PHE A 443 24.04 25.12 13.16
C PHE A 443 23.82 23.67 13.63
N ALA A 444 24.79 22.84 13.26
CA ALA A 444 25.28 21.82 14.18
C ALA A 444 26.23 22.46 15.21
N SER A 445 26.16 21.96 16.45
CA SER A 445 27.00 22.24 17.62
C SER A 445 26.70 23.54 18.40
N LEU A 446 26.10 23.36 19.58
CA LEU A 446 26.36 24.17 20.79
C LEU A 446 25.95 23.32 22.00
N GLN A 447 26.93 22.61 22.56
CA GLN A 447 26.79 21.95 23.85
C GLN A 447 26.59 23.01 24.95
N GLY A 448 25.60 22.79 25.81
CA GLY A 448 25.66 23.26 27.21
C GLY A 448 25.19 24.67 27.56
N ARG A 449 24.44 25.40 26.72
CA ARG A 449 23.80 26.67 27.14
C ARG A 449 22.36 26.78 26.63
N ARG A 450 21.39 27.00 27.55
CA ARG A 450 19.99 27.28 27.24
C ARG A 450 19.89 28.57 26.43
N LEU A 451 19.61 28.47 25.14
CA LEU A 451 19.22 29.61 24.31
C LEU A 451 17.76 29.98 24.62
N ARG A 452 17.53 31.22 25.08
CA ARG A 452 16.20 31.83 25.17
C ARG A 452 15.90 32.51 23.85
N TRP A 453 14.79 32.15 23.21
CA TRP A 453 14.29 32.84 22.03
C TRP A 453 13.59 34.14 22.47
N LEU A 454 14.03 35.28 21.93
CA LEU A 454 13.30 36.54 21.99
C LEU A 454 12.66 36.74 20.61
N VAL A 455 11.36 36.47 20.49
CA VAL A 455 10.59 36.94 19.33
C VAL A 455 10.05 38.31 19.69
N GLN A 456 10.58 39.34 19.04
CA GLN A 456 10.06 40.69 19.14
C GLN A 456 9.06 40.88 17.99
N ASP A 457 7.76 40.75 18.28
CA ASP A 457 6.72 41.20 17.38
C ASP A 457 6.33 42.63 17.76
N LEU A 458 6.45 43.55 16.80
CA LEU A 458 6.16 44.97 16.96
C LEU A 458 4.64 45.18 16.87
N GLY A 459 3.92 44.81 17.92
CA GLY A 459 2.50 45.16 18.04
C GLY A 459 1.73 44.27 19.01
N ALA A 460 1.22 44.87 20.09
CA ALA A 460 0.33 44.30 21.10
C ALA A 460 1.00 43.43 22.19
N GLY A 461 1.27 44.07 23.33
CA GLY A 461 1.84 43.46 24.53
C GLY A 461 0.90 42.48 25.25
N MET A 462 1.17 41.18 25.12
CA MET A 462 0.70 40.14 26.03
C MET A 462 1.82 39.11 26.27
N ARG A 463 2.10 38.74 27.53
CA ARG A 463 3.20 37.84 27.94
C ARG A 463 2.66 36.48 28.37
N GLY A 464 3.16 35.38 27.81
CA GLY A 464 2.89 34.01 28.25
C GLY A 464 3.82 32.99 27.58
N TRP A 465 4.21 31.93 28.29
CA TRP A 465 5.12 30.87 27.85
C TRP A 465 4.34 29.62 27.44
N PHE A 466 4.76 28.91 26.38
CA PHE A 466 4.26 27.57 26.05
C PHE A 466 5.43 26.65 25.62
N ASP A 467 5.51 25.47 26.23
CA ASP A 467 6.31 24.33 25.77
C ASP A 467 5.35 23.26 25.23
N MET A 468 5.63 22.69 24.06
CA MET A 468 4.99 21.45 23.61
C MET A 468 6.07 20.49 23.11
N VAL A 469 6.30 19.45 23.92
CA VAL A 469 7.11 18.27 23.61
C VAL A 469 6.15 17.07 23.71
N ALA A 470 6.10 16.21 22.69
CA ALA A 470 5.49 14.89 22.81
C ALA A 470 6.60 13.84 22.92
N SER A 471 6.68 13.15 24.05
CA SER A 471 7.53 11.98 24.30
C SER A 471 6.73 10.92 25.03
N LEU A 472 6.97 9.64 24.68
CA LEU A 472 6.42 8.44 25.31
C LEU A 472 6.95 8.28 26.75
N ALA A 473 6.09 7.94 27.71
CA ALA A 473 6.49 7.38 29.01
C ALA A 473 5.43 6.43 29.59
N ARG A 474 5.87 5.25 30.07
CA ARG A 474 5.17 4.35 31.01
C ARG A 474 6.07 4.16 32.26
N PRO A 475 5.53 3.77 33.44
CA PRO A 475 5.50 4.61 34.64
C PRO A 475 6.32 4.06 35.82
N ALA A 476 6.48 4.86 36.89
CA ALA A 476 6.67 4.34 38.24
C ALA A 476 5.32 4.43 38.98
N ALA A 477 4.80 3.28 39.43
CA ALA A 477 3.51 3.03 40.12
C ALA A 477 2.24 2.89 39.25
N GLY A 478 2.01 1.70 38.68
CA GLY A 478 0.74 0.95 38.85
C GLY A 478 -0.57 1.36 38.15
N GLY A 479 -0.57 2.01 36.97
CA GLY A 479 -1.81 2.27 36.19
C GLY A 479 -1.60 2.30 34.66
N PRO A 480 -2.64 2.10 33.82
CA PRO A 480 -2.50 1.93 32.37
C PRO A 480 -2.18 3.24 31.64
N ALA A 481 -1.44 3.14 30.52
CA ALA A 481 -1.17 4.27 29.62
C ALA A 481 -2.26 4.50 28.58
N VAL A 482 -2.37 5.74 28.12
CA VAL A 482 -3.25 6.21 27.05
C VAL A 482 -2.43 6.96 25.99
N ALA A 483 -2.74 6.75 24.71
CA ALA A 483 -2.19 7.48 23.57
C ALA A 483 -3.30 8.18 22.75
N LEU A 484 -3.08 9.48 22.54
CA LEU A 484 -3.41 10.43 21.46
C LEU A 484 -4.55 10.20 20.43
N LEU A 485 -5.24 11.31 20.11
CA LEU A 485 -5.83 11.58 18.79
C LEU A 485 -5.01 12.66 18.07
N ALA A 486 -4.77 12.40 16.79
CA ALA A 486 -4.01 13.22 15.86
C ALA A 486 -4.89 14.27 15.17
N GLY A 487 -4.31 15.45 14.95
CA GLY A 487 -4.34 16.16 13.67
C GLY A 487 -5.66 16.68 13.10
N ALA A 488 -6.04 17.89 13.50
CA ALA A 488 -6.42 18.94 12.54
C ALA A 488 -6.21 20.32 13.19
N PRO A 489 -5.46 21.26 12.60
CA PRO A 489 -5.49 22.65 13.05
C PRO A 489 -6.76 23.32 12.54
N VAL A 490 -7.68 23.68 13.43
CA VAL A 490 -8.77 24.62 13.12
C VAL A 490 -8.28 26.01 13.47
N ALA A 491 -8.05 26.86 12.46
CA ALA A 491 -7.78 28.27 12.68
C ALA A 491 -9.10 29.00 12.97
N VAL A 492 -9.40 29.25 14.25
CA VAL A 492 -10.53 30.10 14.66
C VAL A 492 -10.00 31.51 14.93
N ARG A 493 -10.40 32.50 14.13
CA ARG A 493 -10.30 33.92 14.50
C ARG A 493 -11.67 34.38 15.00
N GLY A 494 -11.82 34.46 16.32
CA GLY A 494 -13.04 34.98 16.96
C GLY A 494 -13.02 34.78 18.47
N LYS A 495 -13.64 35.71 19.21
CA LYS A 495 -13.79 35.64 20.68
C LYS A 495 -14.97 34.74 21.06
N VAL A 496 -14.84 33.42 21.01
CA VAL A 496 -15.82 32.52 21.64
C VAL A 496 -15.08 31.39 22.37
N ASN A 497 -15.33 31.26 23.68
CA ASN A 497 -14.53 30.45 24.62
C ASN A 497 -15.24 29.15 25.10
N ARG A 498 -16.32 28.71 24.46
CA ARG A 498 -17.05 27.51 24.91
C ARG A 498 -17.88 26.89 23.78
N TYR A 499 -17.79 25.57 23.65
CA TYR A 499 -18.66 24.78 22.77
C TYR A 499 -19.64 23.98 23.64
N ARG A 500 -20.90 23.88 23.22
CA ARG A 500 -21.93 23.09 23.89
C ARG A 500 -22.35 21.96 22.96
N ILE A 501 -22.31 20.72 23.44
CA ILE A 501 -22.67 19.52 22.69
C ILE A 501 -23.82 18.87 23.45
N ARG A 502 -24.94 18.64 22.78
CA ARG A 502 -26.09 17.94 23.33
C ARG A 502 -26.11 16.53 22.79
N ILE A 503 -26.00 15.54 23.66
CA ILE A 503 -26.04 14.13 23.29
C ILE A 503 -27.43 13.61 23.61
N VAL A 504 -28.16 13.16 22.58
CA VAL A 504 -29.50 12.61 22.71
C VAL A 504 -29.45 11.12 22.41
N ASN A 505 -29.93 10.30 23.34
CA ASN A 505 -30.08 8.86 23.14
C ASN A 505 -31.56 8.49 23.32
N SER A 506 -32.12 7.69 22.42
CA SER A 506 -33.52 7.28 22.50
C SER A 506 -33.78 6.51 23.80
N GLY A 507 -34.56 7.10 24.71
CA GLY A 507 -34.96 6.51 25.98
C GLY A 507 -34.25 7.05 27.23
N LEU A 508 -33.35 8.03 27.09
CA LEU A 508 -32.71 8.73 28.22
C LEU A 508 -32.83 10.25 28.10
N LEU A 509 -32.72 10.96 29.22
CA LEU A 509 -32.70 12.43 29.25
C LEU A 509 -31.45 12.95 28.50
N PRO A 510 -31.58 14.01 27.68
CA PRO A 510 -30.47 14.61 26.94
C PRO A 510 -29.33 15.03 27.87
N LEU A 511 -28.08 14.77 27.46
CA LEU A 511 -26.89 15.17 28.20
C LEU A 511 -26.24 16.39 27.54
N ASP A 512 -26.25 17.53 28.24
CA ASP A 512 -25.60 18.75 27.78
C ASP A 512 -24.17 18.83 28.31
N VAL A 513 -23.21 18.92 27.40
CA VAL A 513 -21.77 18.89 27.70
C VAL A 513 -21.09 20.15 27.15
N SER A 514 -20.25 20.78 27.98
CA SER A 514 -19.50 21.98 27.64
C SER A 514 -18.02 21.64 27.48
N LEU A 515 -17.43 21.95 26.32
CA LEU A 515 -16.01 21.86 26.06
C LEU A 515 -15.37 23.24 26.18
N THR A 516 -14.27 23.31 26.92
CA THR A 516 -13.47 24.54 27.07
C THR A 516 -12.08 24.35 26.48
N LEU A 517 -11.44 25.46 26.10
CA LEU A 517 -10.15 25.48 25.39
C LEU A 517 -8.98 24.84 26.18
N ASP A 518 -9.14 24.63 27.48
CA ASP A 518 -8.17 23.91 28.33
C ASP A 518 -8.35 22.38 28.28
N GLY A 519 -9.26 21.88 27.44
CA GLY A 519 -9.56 20.45 27.28
C GLY A 519 -10.46 19.88 28.37
N SER A 520 -11.00 20.70 29.28
CA SER A 520 -11.95 20.22 30.28
C SER A 520 -13.38 20.14 29.73
N ILE A 521 -14.07 19.06 30.13
CA ILE A 521 -15.45 18.72 29.76
C ILE A 521 -16.33 18.91 31.00
N ARG A 522 -17.44 19.66 30.89
CA ARG A 522 -18.40 19.88 31.98
C ARG A 522 -19.82 19.47 31.58
N VAL A 523 -20.49 18.66 32.39
CA VAL A 523 -21.92 18.36 32.21
C VAL A 523 -22.75 19.48 32.84
N ALA A 524 -23.79 19.95 32.14
CA ALA A 524 -24.44 21.23 32.43
C ALA A 524 -25.23 21.30 33.75
N ASP A 525 -25.44 20.19 34.46
CA ASP A 525 -26.35 20.15 35.63
C ASP A 525 -25.70 19.65 36.94
N GLU A 526 -24.37 19.59 37.03
CA GLU A 526 -23.68 19.33 38.30
C GLU A 526 -22.55 20.35 38.54
N GLU A 527 -22.57 21.05 39.67
CA GLU A 527 -21.55 22.04 40.10
C GLU A 527 -20.15 21.44 40.37
N ARG A 528 -19.91 20.18 40.01
CA ARG A 528 -18.62 19.49 40.17
C ARG A 528 -17.97 19.22 38.82
N ALA A 529 -16.76 19.73 38.63
CA ALA A 529 -15.92 19.35 37.50
C ALA A 529 -15.42 17.91 37.69
N PHE A 530 -15.99 16.96 36.97
CA PHE A 530 -15.48 15.59 36.95
C PHE A 530 -14.41 15.44 35.85
N ARG A 531 -13.27 14.85 36.19
CA ARG A 531 -12.47 14.11 35.20
C ARG A 531 -13.26 12.84 34.89
N VAL A 532 -13.82 12.74 33.69
CA VAL A 532 -14.55 11.54 33.28
C VAL A 532 -13.55 10.37 33.18
N ALA A 533 -13.54 9.55 34.22
CA ALA A 533 -13.15 8.16 34.17
C ALA A 533 -14.44 7.35 34.09
N THR A 534 -14.96 7.10 32.88
CA THR A 534 -15.95 6.05 32.67
C THR A 534 -15.70 5.36 31.34
N THR A 535 -15.22 4.12 31.45
CA THR A 535 -15.41 3.04 30.48
C THR A 535 -16.91 2.75 30.36
N ARG A 536 -17.56 3.20 29.28
CA ARG A 536 -18.73 2.52 28.69
C ARG A 536 -18.71 2.73 27.18
N ALA A 537 -18.80 1.62 26.45
CA ALA A 537 -18.87 1.62 25.00
C ALA A 537 -20.04 2.48 24.52
N ILE A 538 -19.82 3.30 23.50
CA ILE A 538 -20.90 3.87 22.70
C ILE A 538 -21.42 2.69 21.87
N GLU A 539 -22.66 2.27 22.12
CA GLU A 539 -23.31 1.20 21.33
C GLU A 539 -23.57 1.68 19.90
N ALA A 540 -23.55 0.74 18.96
CA ALA A 540 -23.86 1.00 17.55
C ALA A 540 -25.26 1.62 17.42
N GLY A 541 -25.38 2.75 16.72
CA GLY A 541 -26.66 3.44 16.47
C GLY A 541 -26.86 4.78 17.21
N ALA A 542 -25.86 5.32 17.90
CA ALA A 542 -25.96 6.66 18.50
C ALA A 542 -25.92 7.77 17.43
N THR A 543 -26.87 8.71 17.52
CA THR A 543 -26.91 9.92 16.69
C THR A 543 -26.19 11.07 17.41
N LEU A 544 -25.33 11.80 16.70
CA LEU A 544 -24.60 12.94 17.24
C LEU A 544 -25.21 14.23 16.69
N ASP A 545 -25.97 14.96 17.52
CA ASP A 545 -26.52 16.25 17.14
C ASP A 545 -25.53 17.37 17.49
N LEU A 546 -24.90 17.93 16.46
CA LEU A 546 -24.09 19.14 16.60
C LEU A 546 -25.00 20.36 16.41
N ALA A 547 -25.52 20.89 17.50
CA ALA A 547 -26.21 22.18 17.49
C ALA A 547 -25.19 23.31 17.71
N CYS A 548 -25.08 24.22 16.73
CA CYS A 548 -24.40 25.49 16.91
C CYS A 548 -25.46 26.57 17.10
N GLU A 549 -25.58 27.14 18.30
CA GLU A 549 -26.33 28.38 18.50
C GLU A 549 -25.44 29.55 18.08
N THR A 550 -25.75 30.13 16.92
CA THR A 550 -25.21 31.42 16.50
C THR A 550 -26.36 32.27 15.95
N ASP A 551 -26.45 33.53 16.37
CA ASP A 551 -27.45 34.51 15.91
C ASP A 551 -27.18 35.04 14.48
N TRP A 552 -26.77 34.18 13.53
CA TRP A 552 -26.34 34.61 12.20
C TRP A 552 -26.89 33.70 11.09
N CYS A 553 -27.45 34.32 10.05
CA CYS A 553 -27.96 33.71 8.82
C CYS A 553 -27.27 34.35 7.61
N GLU A 554 -26.79 33.54 6.66
CA GLU A 554 -26.44 34.00 5.30
C GLU A 554 -27.07 33.07 4.24
N ARG A 555 -27.50 33.65 3.11
CA ARG A 555 -27.98 32.96 1.90
C ARG A 555 -26.79 32.58 1.01
N PHE A 556 -26.82 31.38 0.44
CA PHE A 556 -25.85 30.94 -0.57
C PHE A 556 -26.32 31.33 -1.99
N ALA A 557 -25.45 31.99 -2.75
CA ALA A 557 -25.54 32.07 -4.20
C ALA A 557 -24.26 31.47 -4.79
N PHE A 558 -24.39 30.47 -5.64
CA PHE A 558 -23.27 29.85 -6.34
C PHE A 558 -23.06 30.58 -7.67
N SER A 559 -21.94 31.30 -7.81
CA SER A 559 -21.43 31.63 -9.15
C SER A 559 -20.55 30.47 -9.61
N GLU A 560 -20.88 29.91 -10.77
CA GLU A 560 -20.07 28.88 -11.40
C GLU A 560 -18.64 29.38 -11.64
N ALA A 561 -17.70 28.56 -11.15
CA ALA A 561 -16.36 28.31 -11.67
C ALA A 561 -15.31 28.36 -10.56
N SER A 562 -14.74 27.18 -10.31
CA SER A 562 -13.40 26.93 -9.78
C SER A 562 -13.02 27.55 -8.42
N GLY A 563 -12.92 26.68 -7.42
CA GLY A 563 -11.85 26.75 -6.39
C GLY A 563 -11.98 27.87 -5.38
N LEU A 564 -12.79 27.66 -4.33
CA LEU A 564 -13.05 28.65 -3.30
C LEU A 564 -11.93 28.77 -2.26
N ALA A 565 -11.14 29.84 -2.38
CA ALA A 565 -10.96 30.75 -1.24
C ALA A 565 -12.27 31.53 -1.06
N ALA A 566 -12.81 31.59 0.16
CA ALA A 566 -14.03 32.35 0.42
C ALA A 566 -13.70 33.77 0.94
N VAL A 567 -14.27 34.79 0.30
CA VAL A 567 -14.37 36.17 0.82
C VAL A 567 -15.81 36.39 1.28
N LEU A 568 -15.99 36.81 2.53
CA LEU A 568 -17.30 37.02 3.16
C LEU A 568 -17.71 38.49 3.09
N THR A 569 -18.94 38.76 2.65
CA THR A 569 -19.60 40.09 2.72
C THR A 569 -21.04 39.94 3.20
N SER A 570 -21.41 40.73 4.22
CA SER A 570 -22.61 40.57 5.06
C SER A 570 -23.92 41.14 4.48
N GLY A 571 -25.04 40.43 4.66
CA GLY A 571 -26.42 40.94 4.46
C GLY A 571 -27.48 39.98 5.03
N SER A 572 -28.48 40.51 5.74
CA SER A 572 -29.29 39.86 6.78
C SER A 572 -30.39 38.83 6.39
N ALA A 573 -30.59 37.86 7.32
CA ALA A 573 -31.85 37.30 7.89
C ALA A 573 -32.49 35.97 7.38
N THR A 574 -32.61 35.05 8.36
CA THR A 574 -33.60 33.96 8.65
C THR A 574 -33.79 32.75 7.73
N ALA A 575 -33.15 31.60 8.07
CA ALA A 575 -33.70 30.21 8.05
C ALA A 575 -32.65 29.16 8.54
N CYS A 576 -33.10 28.07 9.20
CA CYS A 576 -32.28 26.97 9.72
C CYS A 576 -32.33 25.74 8.78
N CYS A 577 -31.21 25.07 8.51
CA CYS A 577 -31.17 23.79 7.80
C CYS A 577 -30.74 22.67 8.76
N GLU A 578 -31.53 21.59 8.83
CA GLU A 578 -31.20 20.38 9.59
C GLU A 578 -30.41 19.41 8.69
N LEU A 579 -29.22 18.99 9.12
CA LEU A 579 -28.40 17.98 8.44
C LEU A 579 -28.39 16.72 9.30
N ARG A 580 -28.93 15.62 8.77
CA ARG A 580 -28.81 14.30 9.39
C ARG A 580 -27.69 13.52 8.73
N ALA A 581 -26.78 13.02 9.54
CA ALA A 581 -25.80 12.02 9.16
C ALA A 581 -26.03 10.77 10.00
N THR A 582 -26.04 9.60 9.37
CA THR A 582 -26.13 8.31 10.06
C THR A 582 -24.79 7.59 9.93
N LEU A 583 -24.21 7.22 11.07
CA LEU A 583 -22.90 6.58 11.14
C LEU A 583 -23.09 5.06 11.07
N HIS A 584 -22.68 4.44 9.97
CA HIS A 584 -22.83 2.99 9.79
C HIS A 584 -21.57 2.18 10.18
N ALA A 585 -20.40 2.82 10.33
CA ALA A 585 -19.16 2.23 10.88
C ALA A 585 -18.10 3.32 11.20
N PRO A 586 -17.04 3.02 11.99
CA PRO A 586 -15.97 3.99 12.25
C PRO A 586 -15.18 4.28 10.96
N GLY A 587 -15.28 5.51 10.45
CA GLY A 587 -14.38 6.03 9.41
C GLY A 587 -14.95 6.26 8.02
N ALA A 588 -16.26 6.15 7.78
CA ALA A 588 -16.87 6.55 6.51
C ALA A 588 -18.15 7.38 6.75
N ILE A 589 -18.24 8.54 6.10
CA ILE A 589 -19.44 9.37 6.04
C ILE A 589 -20.00 9.21 4.62
N ASP A 590 -21.26 8.78 4.53
CA ASP A 590 -22.00 8.76 3.27
C ASP A 590 -23.09 9.85 3.36
N ILE A 591 -23.05 10.83 2.45
CA ILE A 591 -24.06 11.91 2.39
C ILE A 591 -25.11 11.49 1.38
N ALA A 592 -26.06 10.66 1.83
CA ALA A 592 -27.20 10.27 1.02
C ALA A 592 -28.30 11.34 1.12
N ARG A 593 -28.37 12.20 0.09
CA ARG A 593 -29.57 12.89 -0.42
C ARG A 593 -30.19 13.98 0.49
N VAL A 594 -30.15 15.21 -0.01
CA VAL A 594 -31.03 16.31 0.43
C VAL A 594 -32.40 16.10 -0.22
N GLU A 595 -33.40 15.68 0.55
CA GLU A 595 -34.80 15.83 0.14
C GLU A 595 -35.26 17.24 0.53
N GLN A 596 -35.85 17.94 -0.44
CA GLN A 596 -36.33 19.32 -0.31
C GLN A 596 -37.23 19.51 0.92
N PRO A 597 -37.19 20.66 1.61
CA PRO A 597 -38.26 21.03 2.50
C PRO A 597 -39.50 21.46 1.69
N LEU A 598 -40.65 20.84 1.99
CA LEU A 598 -41.97 21.35 1.65
C LEU A 598 -42.16 22.73 2.31
N ILE A 599 -42.14 23.76 1.46
CA ILE A 599 -42.86 25.06 1.44
C ILE A 599 -43.67 25.38 2.73
N THR A 600 -43.52 26.54 3.36
CA THR A 600 -44.01 27.87 2.91
C THR A 600 -42.96 28.97 2.78
#